data_AF-A0AAD9JMC3-F1
#
_entry.id   AF-A0AAD9JMC3-F1
#
_cell.length_a   1.000
_cell.length_b   1.000
_cell.length_c   1.000
_cell.angle_alpha   90.00
_cell.angle_beta   90.00
_cell.angle_gamma   90.00
#
_symmetry.space_group_name_H-M   'P 1'
#
loop_
_entity.id
_entity.type
_entity.pdbx_description
1 polymer ?
#
loop_
_entity_poly.entity_id
_entity_poly.type
_entity_poly.pdbx_seq_one_letter_code
_entity_poly.pdbx_strand_id
1 'polypeptide(L)'
;MRHTTDWTRSYLASATLGRERHTDSARVTTAEYPQEELLNPSVVLLRATSVSFSRNGGPDSYAAGLCEVVVIGHRHITCSNCPSTSTCNDVIGCDECDPGKQQPDCAKDCEPGTYGKNCEEDCGHCKEMKPCDINDGHCTTGCETWYMSDICKTYICK
;
A
#
# COMPACT_ATOMS: atom_id res chain seq x y z
N MET A 1 23.13 -9.26 -25.99
CA MET A 1 21.93 -9.33 -26.86
C MET A 1 20.71 -9.26 -25.97
N ARG A 2 19.70 -8.51 -26.38
CA ARG A 2 18.68 -7.85 -25.55
C ARG A 2 17.81 -8.84 -24.76
N HIS A 3 17.75 -8.65 -23.44
CA HIS A 3 16.59 -9.05 -22.63
C HIS A 3 15.50 -8.00 -22.87
N THR A 4 14.46 -8.34 -23.62
CA THR A 4 13.24 -7.55 -23.68
C THR A 4 12.38 -7.92 -22.48
N THR A 5 12.66 -7.30 -21.33
CA THR A 5 11.69 -7.30 -20.24
C THR A 5 10.60 -6.29 -20.59
N ASP A 6 9.52 -6.80 -21.16
CA ASP A 6 8.28 -6.10 -21.40
C ASP A 6 7.59 -5.86 -20.04
N TRP A 7 7.76 -4.66 -19.49
CA TRP A 7 7.08 -4.23 -18.26
C TRP A 7 6.07 -3.12 -18.58
N THR A 8 5.14 -3.36 -19.50
CA THR A 8 3.95 -2.50 -19.62
C THR A 8 2.93 -2.87 -18.53
N ARG A 9 3.04 -2.27 -17.34
CA ARG A 9 1.95 -2.31 -16.35
C ARG A 9 0.88 -1.29 -16.74
N SER A 10 -0.31 -1.77 -17.05
CA SER A 10 -1.45 -0.93 -17.41
C SER A 10 -2.26 -0.59 -16.17
N TYR A 11 -2.40 0.69 -15.85
CA TYR A 11 -3.31 1.17 -14.80
C TYR A 11 -4.53 1.83 -15.44
N LEU A 12 -5.73 1.44 -15.00
CA LEU A 12 -6.97 2.13 -15.36
C LEU A 12 -7.09 3.37 -14.47
N ALA A 13 -6.97 4.55 -15.06
CA ALA A 13 -7.20 5.81 -14.38
C ALA A 13 -8.61 6.32 -14.76
N SER A 14 -9.59 6.08 -13.88
CA SER A 14 -10.94 6.57 -14.10
C SER A 14 -10.95 8.11 -13.98
N ALA A 15 -10.77 8.82 -15.09
CA ALA A 15 -10.94 10.27 -15.15
C ALA A 15 -12.37 10.60 -15.56
N THR A 16 -13.17 11.13 -14.62
CA THR A 16 -14.52 11.63 -14.91
C THR A 16 -14.41 12.98 -15.60
N LEU A 17 -14.43 12.99 -16.93
CA LEU A 17 -14.67 14.22 -17.68
C LEU A 17 -16.18 14.52 -17.61
N GLY A 18 -16.58 15.59 -16.89
CA GLY A 18 -17.98 16.03 -16.86
C GLY A 18 -18.51 16.28 -18.29
N ARG A 19 -19.77 15.98 -18.65
CA ARG A 19 -21.03 16.18 -17.92
C ARG A 19 -22.05 15.08 -18.26
N GLU A 20 -22.70 14.57 -17.22
CA GLU A 20 -23.98 13.82 -17.19
C GLU A 20 -24.10 12.46 -17.94
N ARG A 21 -24.22 11.40 -17.12
CA ARG A 21 -24.81 10.06 -17.38
C ARG A 21 -23.99 8.94 -18.02
N HIS A 22 -22.71 9.12 -18.33
CA HIS A 22 -21.85 8.00 -18.74
C HIS A 22 -20.50 8.04 -18.02
N THR A 23 -20.08 6.90 -17.47
CA THR A 23 -18.72 6.70 -16.95
C THR A 23 -17.80 6.46 -18.15
N ASP A 24 -17.19 7.50 -18.72
CA ASP A 24 -16.12 7.32 -19.71
C ASP A 24 -14.81 6.98 -18.98
N SER A 25 -14.01 6.04 -19.53
CA SER A 25 -12.75 5.61 -18.92
C SER A 25 -11.58 6.12 -19.73
N ALA A 26 -10.66 6.84 -19.09
CA ALA A 26 -9.37 7.19 -19.67
C ALA A 26 -8.35 6.10 -19.32
N ARG A 27 -7.56 5.65 -20.30
CA ARG A 27 -6.40 4.78 -20.04
C ARG A 27 -5.14 5.59 -20.30
N VAL A 28 -4.29 5.65 -19.29
CA VAL A 28 -2.98 6.30 -19.39
C VAL A 28 -1.94 5.21 -19.49
N THR A 29 -1.25 5.17 -20.62
CA THR A 29 -0.15 4.23 -20.86
C THR A 29 1.14 5.01 -20.65
N THR A 30 1.84 4.77 -19.55
CA THR A 30 3.16 5.38 -19.30
C THR A 30 4.24 4.47 -19.90
N ALA A 31 5.23 5.06 -20.57
CA ALA A 31 6.36 4.31 -21.13
C ALA A 31 7.45 4.02 -20.08
N GLU A 32 7.53 4.84 -19.03
CA GLU A 32 8.50 4.73 -17.95
C GLU A 32 7.85 5.15 -16.64
N TYR A 33 8.07 4.38 -15.57
CA TYR A 33 7.62 4.70 -14.22
C TYR A 33 8.84 5.22 -13.44
N PRO A 34 8.93 6.52 -13.10
CA PRO A 34 9.84 6.92 -12.04
C PRO A 34 9.29 6.37 -10.72
N GLN A 35 10.14 5.65 -9.99
CA GLN A 35 9.72 4.78 -8.88
C GLN A 35 9.13 5.54 -7.67
N GLU A 36 9.09 6.88 -7.66
CA GLU A 36 8.91 7.68 -6.45
C GLU A 36 8.25 9.07 -6.67
N GLU A 37 6.97 9.15 -7.07
CA GLU A 37 6.14 10.35 -6.81
C GLU A 37 4.81 9.98 -6.11
N LEU A 38 4.94 9.32 -4.94
CA LEU A 38 3.83 9.19 -3.97
C LEU A 38 3.80 10.47 -3.12
N LEU A 39 2.98 11.44 -3.51
CA LEU A 39 2.77 12.68 -2.73
C LEU A 39 2.13 12.39 -1.36
N ASN A 40 1.44 11.25 -1.24
CA ASN A 40 0.82 10.65 -0.05
C ASN A 40 0.66 9.14 -0.35
N PRO A 41 0.76 8.19 0.61
CA PRO A 41 0.50 6.77 0.34
C PRO A 41 -0.82 6.48 -0.41
N SER A 42 -1.79 7.39 -0.34
CA SER A 42 -3.06 7.31 -1.07
C SER A 42 -3.10 8.03 -2.42
N VAL A 43 -2.11 8.86 -2.79
CA VAL A 43 -2.11 9.69 -4.01
C VAL A 43 -0.97 9.26 -4.94
N VAL A 44 -1.35 8.79 -6.13
CA VAL A 44 -0.40 8.42 -7.19
C VAL A 44 -0.31 9.56 -8.20
N LEU A 45 0.92 10.03 -8.44
CA LEU A 45 1.23 10.93 -9.53
C LEU A 45 1.80 10.15 -10.70
N LEU A 46 1.16 10.23 -11.87
CA LEU A 46 1.67 9.62 -13.09
C LEU A 46 1.93 10.68 -14.14
N ARG A 47 3.12 10.62 -14.74
CA ARG A 47 3.52 11.44 -15.89
C ARG A 47 3.41 10.62 -17.17
N ALA A 48 2.71 11.15 -18.16
CA ALA A 48 2.57 10.55 -19.49
C ALA A 48 2.68 11.61 -20.59
N THR A 49 2.94 11.18 -21.81
CA THR A 49 2.98 12.02 -23.02
C THR A 49 1.81 11.75 -23.97
N SER A 50 0.95 10.78 -23.61
CA SER A 50 -0.27 10.48 -24.35
C SER A 50 -1.36 9.95 -23.43
N VAL A 51 -2.61 10.22 -23.78
CA VAL A 51 -3.80 9.69 -23.09
C VAL A 51 -4.76 9.12 -24.13
N SER A 52 -5.30 7.94 -23.85
CA SER A 52 -6.30 7.30 -24.70
C SER A 52 -7.67 7.32 -24.03
N PHE A 53 -8.68 7.80 -24.74
CA PHE A 53 -10.06 7.83 -24.29
C PHE A 53 -10.85 6.72 -24.98
N SER A 54 -11.64 5.96 -24.21
CA SER A 54 -12.59 5.00 -24.76
C SER A 54 -13.99 5.34 -24.27
N ARG A 55 -14.92 5.49 -25.21
CA ARG A 55 -16.34 5.67 -24.91
C ARG A 55 -16.96 4.29 -24.70
N ASN A 56 -17.61 4.08 -23.56
CA ASN A 56 -18.20 2.78 -23.23
C ASN A 56 -19.17 2.31 -24.34
N GLY A 57 -18.84 1.17 -24.97
CA GLY A 57 -19.65 0.54 -26.02
C GLY A 57 -19.31 0.91 -27.47
N GLY A 58 -18.25 1.69 -27.73
CA GLY A 58 -17.79 2.02 -29.09
C GLY A 58 -16.45 1.38 -29.46
N PRO A 59 -16.19 1.07 -30.74
CA PRO A 59 -14.87 0.62 -31.23
C PRO A 59 -13.83 1.75 -31.28
N ASP A 60 -14.26 3.00 -31.10
CA ASP A 60 -13.42 4.18 -31.30
C ASP A 60 -12.62 4.52 -30.03
N SER A 61 -11.32 4.28 -30.07
CA SER A 61 -10.35 4.81 -29.11
C SER A 61 -9.68 6.06 -29.69
N TYR A 62 -9.81 7.21 -29.04
CA TYR A 62 -9.10 8.43 -29.45
C TYR A 62 -7.84 8.61 -28.61
N ALA A 63 -6.69 8.80 -29.25
CA ALA A 63 -5.43 9.08 -28.58
C ALA A 63 -5.03 10.54 -28.82
N ALA A 64 -4.77 11.28 -27.73
CA ALA A 64 -4.20 12.62 -27.79
C ALA A 64 -2.76 12.57 -27.32
N GLY A 65 -1.82 13.02 -28.17
CA GLY A 65 -0.45 13.33 -27.76
C GLY A 65 -0.42 14.70 -27.09
N LEU A 66 0.19 14.79 -25.91
CA LEU A 66 0.27 16.00 -25.12
C LEU A 66 1.71 16.17 -24.60
N CYS A 67 2.16 17.41 -24.41
CA CYS A 67 3.52 17.68 -23.90
C CYS A 67 3.73 17.10 -22.50
N GLU A 68 2.71 17.20 -21.64
CA GLU A 68 2.71 16.64 -20.29
C GLU A 68 1.27 16.28 -19.91
N VAL A 69 1.06 15.03 -19.48
CA VAL A 69 -0.17 14.56 -18.84
C VAL A 69 0.19 14.19 -17.42
N VAL A 70 -0.44 14.88 -16.47
CA VAL A 70 -0.34 14.57 -15.06
C VAL A 70 -1.65 13.94 -14.63
N VAL A 71 -1.61 12.67 -14.24
CA VAL A 71 -2.76 11.99 -13.62
C VAL A 71 -2.57 12.04 -12.12
N ILE A 72 -3.56 12.59 -11.43
CA ILE A 72 -3.68 12.55 -9.98
C ILE A 72 -4.83 11.58 -9.69
N GLY A 73 -4.51 10.45 -9.07
CA GLY A 73 -5.50 9.43 -8.73
C GLY A 73 -5.25 8.81 -7.37
N HIS A 74 -6.28 8.19 -6.82
CA HIS A 74 -6.16 7.38 -5.62
C HIS A 74 -6.05 5.90 -5.97
N ARG A 75 -5.19 5.17 -5.26
CA ARG A 75 -5.15 3.72 -5.38
C ARG A 75 -6.39 3.15 -4.69
N HIS A 76 -7.21 2.39 -5.43
CA HIS A 76 -8.30 1.63 -4.83
C HIS A 76 -7.73 0.48 -4.00
N ILE A 77 -8.17 0.39 -2.75
CA ILE A 77 -7.82 -0.68 -1.80
C ILE A 77 -9.02 -1.61 -1.69
N THR A 78 -8.76 -2.91 -1.87
CA THR A 78 -9.80 -3.94 -1.72
C THR A 78 -9.70 -4.52 -0.31
N CYS A 79 -10.73 -4.28 0.48
CA CYS A 79 -10.83 -4.69 1.87
C CYS A 79 -11.27 -6.15 2.02
N SER A 80 -10.51 -7.10 1.48
CA SER A 80 -10.89 -8.52 1.53
C SER A 80 -10.59 -9.17 2.88
N ASN A 81 -9.64 -8.64 3.67
CA ASN A 81 -9.21 -9.24 4.93
C ASN A 81 -9.44 -8.33 6.14
N CYS A 82 -10.29 -7.31 6.01
CA CYS A 82 -10.65 -6.47 7.15
C CYS A 82 -11.44 -7.31 8.18
N PRO A 83 -11.11 -7.21 9.48
CA PRO A 83 -11.93 -7.77 10.56
C PRO A 83 -13.39 -7.28 10.51
N SER A 84 -14.31 -8.04 11.10
CA SER A 84 -15.72 -7.62 11.15
C SER A 84 -15.96 -6.37 12.02
N THR A 85 -15.01 -6.05 12.90
CA THR A 85 -15.06 -4.88 13.78
C THR A 85 -14.45 -3.62 13.14
N SER A 86 -13.80 -3.74 11.99
CA SER A 86 -13.15 -2.63 11.31
C SER A 86 -14.02 -2.04 10.20
N THR A 87 -13.80 -0.76 9.91
CA THR A 87 -14.45 -0.08 8.79
C THR A 87 -13.54 -0.11 7.56
N CYS A 88 -14.12 -0.38 6.40
CA CYS A 88 -13.41 -0.35 5.13
C CYS A 88 -13.58 1.02 4.47
N ASN A 89 -12.46 1.65 4.17
CA ASN A 89 -12.37 2.78 3.27
C ASN A 89 -11.61 2.35 2.00
N ASP A 90 -12.15 2.64 0.82
CA ASP A 90 -11.60 2.23 -0.47
C ASP A 90 -10.32 2.99 -0.88
N VAL A 91 -9.93 4.02 -0.13
CA VAL A 91 -8.72 4.83 -0.34
C VAL A 91 -7.68 4.62 0.77
N ILE A 92 -8.12 4.37 2.01
CA ILE A 92 -7.26 4.22 3.21
C ILE A 92 -7.05 2.75 3.56
N GLY A 93 -8.06 1.89 3.34
CA GLY A 93 -8.07 0.49 3.75
C GLY A 93 -8.88 0.24 5.02
N CYS A 94 -8.52 -0.80 5.77
CA CYS A 94 -9.08 -1.08 7.10
C CYS A 94 -8.53 -0.07 8.11
N ASP A 95 -9.38 0.49 8.95
CA ASP A 95 -8.96 1.36 10.07
C ASP A 95 -8.21 0.58 11.17
N GLU A 96 -8.59 -0.68 11.40
CA GLU A 96 -7.97 -1.57 12.37
C GLU A 96 -7.81 -2.99 11.82
N CYS A 97 -6.61 -3.55 12.00
CA CYS A 97 -6.29 -4.95 11.75
C CYS A 97 -6.17 -5.73 13.06
N ASP A 98 -6.44 -7.04 12.99
CA ASP A 98 -6.16 -7.95 14.10
C ASP A 98 -4.67 -7.91 14.48
N PRO A 99 -4.31 -8.24 15.74
CA PRO A 99 -2.91 -8.33 16.15
C PRO A 99 -2.08 -9.21 15.19
N GLY A 100 -0.87 -8.76 14.88
CA GLY A 100 0.02 -9.47 13.96
C GLY A 100 -0.24 -9.18 12.48
N LYS A 101 -1.24 -8.36 12.13
CA LYS A 101 -1.55 -7.97 10.75
C LYS A 101 -1.31 -6.48 10.52
N GLN A 102 -0.75 -6.16 9.35
CA GLN A 102 -0.48 -4.77 8.95
C GLN A 102 -1.50 -4.22 7.95
N GLN A 103 -1.74 -2.92 8.07
CA GLN A 103 -2.48 -2.12 7.10
C GLN A 103 -1.81 -2.12 5.71
N PRO A 104 -2.54 -1.77 4.63
CA PRO A 104 -3.90 -1.22 4.64
C PRO A 104 -5.04 -2.23 4.48
N ASP A 105 -4.80 -3.47 4.06
CA ASP A 105 -5.87 -4.46 3.79
C ASP A 105 -5.86 -5.67 4.74
N CYS A 106 -5.02 -5.62 5.78
CA CYS A 106 -4.78 -6.69 6.75
C CYS A 106 -4.37 -8.04 6.13
N ALA A 107 -3.88 -8.05 4.88
CA ALA A 107 -3.49 -9.29 4.20
C ALA A 107 -2.14 -9.83 4.69
N LYS A 108 -1.23 -8.92 5.06
CA LYS A 108 0.14 -9.25 5.43
C LYS A 108 0.33 -9.31 6.93
N ASP A 109 1.24 -10.17 7.36
CA ASP A 109 1.73 -10.18 8.73
C ASP A 109 2.60 -8.95 9.01
N CYS A 110 2.84 -8.65 10.29
CA CYS A 110 3.81 -7.65 10.72
C CYS A 110 5.21 -7.97 10.20
N GLU A 111 5.95 -6.91 9.87
CA GLU A 111 7.38 -7.05 9.58
C GLU A 111 8.12 -7.49 10.86
N PRO A 112 9.21 -8.26 10.74
CA PRO A 112 10.00 -8.67 11.90
C PRO A 112 10.47 -7.45 12.69
N GLY A 113 10.14 -7.41 13.98
CA GLY A 113 10.49 -6.29 14.86
C GLY A 113 9.31 -5.42 15.26
N THR A 114 8.11 -5.63 14.71
CA THR A 114 6.87 -5.00 15.19
C THR A 114 5.80 -6.03 15.55
N TYR A 115 4.83 -5.64 16.36
CA TYR A 115 3.76 -6.49 16.84
C TYR A 115 2.47 -5.71 17.13
N GLY A 116 1.41 -6.44 17.51
CA GLY A 116 0.15 -5.87 17.95
C GLY A 116 -0.75 -5.48 16.79
N LYS A 117 -1.79 -4.70 17.08
CA LYS A 117 -2.75 -4.22 16.07
C LYS A 117 -2.07 -3.25 15.14
N ASN A 118 -2.35 -3.37 13.84
CA ASN A 118 -1.71 -2.57 12.78
C ASN A 118 -0.17 -2.61 12.78
N CYS A 119 0.45 -3.48 13.59
CA CYS A 119 1.89 -3.52 13.82
C CYS A 119 2.47 -2.19 14.33
N GLU A 120 1.70 -1.45 15.14
CA GLU A 120 2.09 -0.13 15.67
C GLU A 120 3.06 -0.20 16.85
N GLU A 121 3.32 -1.38 17.41
CA GLU A 121 4.24 -1.56 18.53
C GLU A 121 5.57 -2.17 18.09
N ASP A 122 6.69 -1.56 18.50
CA ASP A 122 8.02 -2.14 18.27
C ASP A 122 8.34 -3.25 19.29
N CYS A 123 9.00 -4.32 18.87
CA CYS A 123 9.57 -5.33 19.77
C CYS A 123 10.56 -4.69 20.76
N GLY A 124 10.64 -5.25 21.97
CA GLY A 124 11.71 -4.89 22.92
C GLY A 124 13.03 -5.60 22.63
N HIS A 125 13.91 -5.62 23.63
CA HIS A 125 15.25 -6.18 23.52
C HIS A 125 15.25 -7.70 23.76
N CYS A 126 14.71 -8.45 22.81
CA CYS A 126 14.75 -9.91 22.82
C CYS A 126 16.18 -10.44 22.61
N LYS A 127 16.55 -11.52 23.31
CA LYS A 127 17.87 -12.16 23.13
C LYS A 127 18.08 -12.66 21.71
N GLU A 128 19.35 -12.73 21.32
CA GLU A 128 19.82 -13.27 20.04
C GLU A 128 19.30 -12.51 18.81
N MET A 129 18.86 -11.26 18.98
CA MET A 129 18.23 -10.45 17.92
C MET A 129 17.04 -11.16 17.25
N LYS A 130 16.40 -12.10 17.95
CA LYS A 130 15.20 -12.75 17.41
C LYS A 130 14.01 -11.78 17.48
N PRO A 131 13.14 -11.77 16.45
CA PRO A 131 11.91 -11.01 16.51
C PRO A 131 11.02 -11.54 17.64
N CYS A 132 10.28 -10.64 18.26
CA CYS A 132 9.24 -10.99 19.22
C CYS A 132 8.03 -11.63 18.52
N ASP A 133 7.11 -12.20 19.30
CA ASP A 133 5.83 -12.66 18.76
C ASP A 133 5.05 -11.48 18.17
N ILE A 134 4.59 -11.63 16.93
CA ILE A 134 3.92 -10.57 16.17
C ILE A 134 2.55 -10.17 16.75
N ASN A 135 1.94 -11.02 17.60
CA ASN A 135 0.61 -10.75 18.14
C ASN A 135 0.67 -9.96 19.44
N ASP A 136 1.57 -10.35 20.36
CA ASP A 136 1.61 -9.82 21.73
C ASP A 136 2.96 -9.22 22.15
N GLY A 137 3.99 -9.33 21.31
CA GLY A 137 5.31 -8.75 21.55
C GLY A 137 6.20 -9.58 22.46
N HIS A 138 5.80 -10.79 22.84
CA HIS A 138 6.53 -11.61 23.78
C HIS A 138 7.86 -12.13 23.19
N CYS A 139 8.94 -12.02 23.98
CA CYS A 139 10.25 -12.57 23.60
C CYS A 139 10.39 -14.03 24.06
N THR A 140 10.21 -14.98 23.15
CA THR A 140 10.30 -16.43 23.47
C THR A 140 11.68 -16.89 23.96
N THR A 141 12.74 -16.14 23.65
CA THR A 141 14.11 -16.38 24.11
C THR A 141 14.46 -15.64 25.42
N GLY A 142 13.53 -14.85 25.95
CA GLY A 142 13.76 -13.92 27.06
C GLY A 142 14.54 -12.66 26.64
N CYS A 143 14.90 -11.83 27.64
CA CYS A 143 15.44 -10.49 27.43
C CYS A 143 16.97 -10.42 27.42
N GLU A 144 17.51 -9.51 26.62
CA GLU A 144 18.92 -9.13 26.71
C GLU A 144 19.30 -8.67 28.11
N THR A 145 20.61 -8.69 28.42
CA THR A 145 21.10 -8.18 29.70
C THR A 145 20.63 -6.75 29.92
N TRP A 146 20.18 -6.47 31.14
CA TRP A 146 19.62 -5.18 31.56
C TRP A 146 18.21 -4.87 31.06
N TYR A 147 17.52 -5.81 30.43
CA TYR A 147 16.09 -5.70 30.12
C TYR A 147 15.26 -6.74 30.88
N MET A 148 14.04 -6.37 31.26
CA MET A 148 13.05 -7.27 31.87
C MET A 148 11.64 -7.00 31.34
N SER A 149 10.68 -7.74 31.90
CA SER A 149 9.29 -7.94 31.44
C SER A 149 9.16 -8.99 30.32
N ASP A 150 7.92 -9.41 30.07
CA ASP A 150 7.59 -10.41 29.04
C ASP A 150 7.92 -9.93 27.61
N ILE A 151 7.97 -8.60 27.41
CA ILE A 151 8.24 -7.94 26.13
C ILE A 151 9.60 -7.22 26.09
N CYS A 152 10.41 -7.33 27.14
CA CYS A 152 11.79 -6.81 27.19
C CYS A 152 11.95 -5.31 26.89
N LYS A 153 10.94 -4.49 27.21
CA LYS A 153 10.97 -3.02 27.06
C LYS A 153 11.47 -2.29 28.31
N THR A 154 11.54 -2.95 29.47
CA THR A 154 11.90 -2.30 30.73
C THR A 154 13.40 -2.42 30.97
N TYR A 155 14.13 -1.30 30.87
CA TYR A 155 15.55 -1.24 31.21
C TYR A 155 15.78 -1.21 32.72
N ILE A 156 16.76 -1.98 33.18
CA ILE A 156 17.23 -2.01 34.56
C ILE A 156 18.59 -1.32 34.61
N CYS A 157 18.63 -0.10 35.14
CA CYS A 157 19.89 0.56 35.45
C CYS A 157 20.62 -0.20 36.57
N LYS A 158 21.94 -0.26 36.45
CA LYS A 158 22.83 -0.68 37.52
C LYS A 158 23.45 0.52 38.21
#